data_AF-E7CSW5-F1
#
_entry.id   AF-E7CSW5-F1
#
_cell.length_a   1.000
_cell.length_b   1.000
_cell.length_c   1.000
_cell.angle_alpha   90.00
_cell.angle_beta   90.00
_cell.angle_gamma   90.00
#
_symmetry.space_group_name_H-M   'P 1'
#
loop_
_entity.id
_entity.type
_entity.pdbx_description
1 polymer ?
#
loop_
_entity_poly.entity_id
_entity_poly.type
_entity_poly.pdbx_seq_one_letter_code
_entity_poly.pdbx_strand_id
1 'polypeptide(L)'
;WLILKELITYNNIFTAIMLALSSLLNLFFYMRIIYSSTLTMFPSTNNSKLHWLMTSKKPSSTIPSLTIVSSLLLPLTPMFIIIT
;
A
#
# COMPACT_ATOMS: atom_id res chain seq x y z
N TRP A 1 -5.85 -7.28 -9.87
CA TRP A 1 -6.01 -8.71 -10.22
C TRP A 1 -7.34 -8.97 -10.92
N LEU A 2 -8.49 -8.62 -10.33
CA LEU A 2 -9.81 -8.80 -10.98
C LEU A 2 -9.90 -8.14 -12.37
N ILE A 3 -9.44 -6.89 -12.51
CA ILE A 3 -9.39 -6.19 -13.80
C ILE A 3 -8.58 -6.96 -14.86
N LEU A 4 -7.44 -7.55 -14.46
CA LEU A 4 -6.63 -8.37 -15.38
C LEU A 4 -7.37 -9.65 -15.79
N LYS A 5 -8.07 -10.30 -14.84
CA LYS A 5 -8.88 -11.49 -15.11
C LYS A 5 -9.95 -11.21 -16.16
N GLU A 6 -10.69 -10.11 -16.01
CA GLU A 6 -11.72 -9.71 -16.98
C GLU A 6 -11.13 -9.37 -18.35
N LEU A 7 -10.03 -8.60 -18.41
CA LEU A 7 -9.38 -8.25 -19.67
C LEU A 7 -8.91 -9.49 -20.45
N ILE A 8 -8.42 -10.51 -19.76
CA ILE A 8 -8.02 -11.79 -20.38
C ILE A 8 -9.25 -12.55 -20.89
N THR A 9 -10.37 -12.55 -20.16
CA THR A 9 -11.61 -13.18 -20.65
C THR A 9 -12.17 -12.52 -21.91
N TYR A 10 -11.96 -11.21 -22.08
CA TYR A 10 -12.28 -10.48 -23.31
C TYR A 10 -11.17 -10.55 -24.38
N ASN A 11 -10.17 -11.42 -24.22
CA ASN A 11 -9.06 -11.65 -25.14
C ASN A 11 -8.11 -10.44 -25.38
N ASN A 12 -8.17 -9.42 -24.51
CA ASN A 12 -7.38 -8.18 -24.62
C ASN A 12 -6.02 -8.27 -23.91
N ILE A 13 -5.24 -9.30 -24.24
CA ILE A 13 -4.01 -9.67 -23.53
C ILE A 13 -2.94 -8.56 -23.60
N PHE A 14 -2.76 -7.91 -24.75
CA PHE A 14 -1.74 -6.88 -24.93
C PHE A 14 -1.93 -5.70 -23.96
N THR A 15 -3.17 -5.23 -23.80
CA THR A 15 -3.50 -4.16 -22.87
C THR A 15 -3.28 -4.57 -21.41
N ALA A 16 -3.61 -5.82 -21.06
CA ALA A 16 -3.40 -6.36 -19.73
C ALA A 16 -1.90 -6.39 -19.36
N ILE A 17 -1.02 -6.76 -20.30
CA ILE A 17 0.44 -6.78 -20.10
C ILE A 17 0.98 -5.35 -19.90
N MET A 18 0.53 -4.39 -20.72
CA MET A 18 0.95 -2.99 -20.58
C MET A 18 0.54 -2.42 -19.21
N LEU A 19 -0.67 -2.72 -18.74
CA LEU A 19 -1.12 -2.32 -17.40
C LEU A 19 -0.32 -3.00 -16.29
N ALA A 20 -0.02 -4.30 -16.43
CA ALA A 20 0.80 -5.02 -15.47
C ALA A 20 2.20 -4.38 -15.38
N LEU A 21 2.89 -4.15 -16.49
CA LEU A 21 4.21 -3.50 -16.53
C LEU A 21 4.19 -2.10 -15.92
N SER A 22 3.17 -1.30 -16.20
CA SER A 22 3.01 0.02 -15.59
C SER A 22 2.89 -0.06 -14.05
N SER A 23 2.16 -1.05 -13.54
CA SER A 23 2.03 -1.25 -12.09
C SER A 23 3.34 -1.67 -11.41
N LEU A 24 4.20 -2.44 -12.10
CA LEU A 24 5.52 -2.82 -11.59
C LEU A 24 6.44 -1.59 -11.41
N LEU A 25 6.40 -0.62 -12.34
CA LEU A 25 7.17 0.63 -12.19
C LEU A 25 6.76 1.40 -10.93
N ASN A 26 5.45 1.48 -10.66
CA ASN A 26 4.95 2.15 -9.46
C ASN A 26 5.42 1.42 -8.19
N LEU A 27 5.39 0.09 -8.18
CA LEU A 27 5.88 -0.72 -7.07
C LEU A 27 7.37 -0.48 -6.78
N PHE A 28 8.22 -0.34 -7.79
CA PHE A 28 9.63 -0.02 -7.61
C PHE A 28 9.84 1.31 -6.87
N PHE A 29 9.01 2.32 -7.14
CA PHE A 29 9.05 3.59 -6.43
C PHE A 29 8.70 3.44 -4.95
N TYR A 30 7.65 2.67 -4.63
CA TYR A 30 7.30 2.36 -3.24
C TYR A 30 8.41 1.63 -2.48
N MET A 31 9.08 0.65 -3.12
CA MET A 31 10.20 -0.07 -2.48
C MET A 31 11.34 0.85 -2.06
N ARG A 32 11.68 1.85 -2.87
CA ARG A 32 12.71 2.84 -2.52
C ARG A 32 12.32 3.65 -1.28
N ILE A 33 11.05 4.04 -1.15
CA ILE A 33 10.54 4.77 0.01
C ILE A 33 10.57 3.89 1.27
N ILE A 34 10.20 2.61 1.15
CA ILE A 34 10.23 1.67 2.27
C ILE A 34 11.67 1.47 2.74
N TYR A 35 12.61 1.31 1.81
CA TYR A 35 14.03 1.15 2.13
C TYR A 35 14.59 2.33 2.93
N SER A 36 14.22 3.56 2.53
CA SER A 36 14.68 4.78 3.20
C SER A 36 13.96 5.07 4.52
N SER A 37 12.75 4.55 4.74
CA SER A 37 11.96 4.91 5.94
C SER A 37 12.02 3.88 7.05
N THR A 38 11.91 2.59 6.73
CA THR A 38 11.72 1.53 7.74
C THR A 38 12.81 0.47 7.72
N LEU A 39 13.36 0.15 6.54
CA LEU A 39 14.32 -0.95 6.42
C LEU A 39 15.74 -0.55 6.85
N THR A 40 16.13 0.70 6.62
CA THR A 40 17.45 1.21 7.02
C THR A 40 17.32 2.31 8.06
N MET A 41 18.11 2.19 9.14
CA MET A 41 18.15 3.20 10.19
C MET A 41 19.05 4.35 9.73
N PHE A 42 18.47 5.49 9.35
CA PHE A 42 19.23 6.69 9.06
C PHE A 42 19.80 7.33 10.34
N PRO A 43 20.96 8.00 10.28
CA PRO A 43 21.52 8.67 11.44
C PRO A 43 20.57 9.77 11.91
N SER A 44 20.15 9.69 13.17
CA SER A 44 19.24 10.67 13.79
C SER A 44 20.02 11.76 14.54
N THR A 45 19.46 12.97 14.59
CA THR A 45 20.08 14.12 15.28
C THR A 45 19.79 14.10 16.77
N ASN A 46 20.63 14.74 17.58
CA ASN A 46 20.50 14.77 19.05
C ASN A 46 19.16 15.38 19.53
N ASN A 47 18.56 16.28 18.73
CA ASN A 47 17.25 16.89 19.00
C ASN A 47 16.08 15.91 18.94
N SER A 48 16.24 14.75 18.30
CA SER A 48 15.21 13.69 18.28
C SER A 48 14.90 13.13 19.68
N LYS A 49 15.85 13.22 20.62
CA LYS A 49 15.66 12.80 22.01
C LYS A 49 14.63 13.65 22.76
N LEU A 50 14.49 14.93 22.39
CA LEU A 50 13.46 15.82 22.95
C LEU A 50 12.05 15.39 22.50
N HIS A 51 11.91 14.92 21.26
CA HIS A 51 10.65 14.41 20.73
C HIS A 51 10.18 13.13 21.41
N TRP A 52 11.09 12.31 21.95
CA TRP A 52 10.72 11.12 22.72
C TRP A 52 10.01 11.49 24.03
N LEU A 53 10.42 12.60 24.66
CA LEU A 53 9.82 13.06 25.92
C LEU A 53 8.43 13.68 25.70
N MET A 54 8.19 14.29 24.53
CA MET A 54 6.92 14.91 24.19
C MET A 54 5.99 13.94 23.47
N THR A 55 4.94 13.49 24.17
CA THR A 55 3.88 12.66 23.56
C THR A 55 3.11 13.43 22.49
N SER A 56 2.94 12.82 21.32
CA SER A 56 2.18 13.41 20.21
C SER A 56 0.68 13.51 20.56
N LYS A 57 0.14 14.73 20.55
CA LYS A 57 -1.27 15.02 20.91
C LYS A 57 -2.21 15.08 19.69
N LYS A 58 -1.81 14.47 18.57
CA LYS A 58 -2.58 14.50 17.31
C LYS A 58 -3.78 13.56 17.43
N PRO A 59 -5.02 14.01 17.21
CA PRO A 59 -6.17 13.12 17.21
C PRO A 59 -6.09 12.19 15.98
N SER A 60 -6.00 10.88 16.23
CA SER A 60 -5.89 9.84 15.20
C SER A 60 -7.05 8.84 15.26
N SER A 61 -8.29 9.33 15.36
CA SER A 61 -9.47 8.46 15.56
C SER A 61 -9.72 7.47 14.41
N THR A 62 -9.45 7.85 13.16
CA THR A 62 -9.78 7.04 11.97
C THR A 62 -8.60 6.28 11.38
N ILE A 63 -7.36 6.65 11.74
CA ILE A 63 -6.14 6.07 11.16
C ILE A 63 -6.04 4.56 11.44
N PRO A 64 -6.24 4.05 12.68
CA PRO A 64 -6.13 2.62 12.96
C PRO A 64 -7.14 1.81 12.15
N SER A 65 -8.41 2.24 12.13
CA SER A 65 -9.45 1.54 11.36
C SER A 65 -9.10 1.44 9.88
N LEU A 66 -8.62 2.52 9.27
CA LEU A 66 -8.28 2.52 7.85
C LEU A 66 -7.07 1.61 7.54
N THR A 67 -6.07 1.55 8.43
CA THR A 67 -4.91 0.66 8.24
C THR A 67 -5.29 -0.83 8.33
N ILE A 68 -6.21 -1.19 9.23
CA ILE A 68 -6.73 -2.56 9.37
C ILE A 68 -7.51 -2.94 8.10
N VAL A 69 -8.40 -2.06 7.65
CA VAL A 69 -9.16 -2.27 6.42
C VAL A 69 -8.23 -2.44 5.22
N SER A 70 -7.20 -1.60 5.07
CA SER A 70 -6.27 -1.68 3.93
C SER A 70 -5.47 -2.99 3.87
N SER A 71 -5.15 -3.62 5.00
CA SER A 71 -4.32 -4.83 5.04
C SER A 71 -5.14 -6.12 5.01
N LEU A 72 -6.32 -6.14 5.65
CA LEU A 72 -7.14 -7.35 5.80
C LEU A 72 -8.30 -7.46 4.79
N LEU A 73 -8.38 -6.57 3.80
CA LEU A 73 -9.47 -6.63 2.80
C LEU A 73 -9.34 -7.80 1.81
N LEU A 74 -8.14 -8.34 1.62
CA LEU A 74 -7.85 -9.39 0.65
C LEU A 74 -8.76 -10.66 0.79
N PRO A 75 -8.96 -11.25 1.98
CA PRO A 75 -9.85 -12.40 2.14
C PRO A 75 -11.34 -12.10 1.93
N LEU A 76 -11.76 -10.82 1.93
CA LEU A 76 -13.15 -10.43 1.69
C LEU A 76 -13.48 -10.29 0.20
N THR A 77 -12.49 -10.45 -0.69
CA THR A 77 -12.68 -10.42 -2.14
C THR A 77 -13.80 -11.31 -2.70
N PRO A 78 -14.04 -12.57 -2.26
CA PRO A 78 -15.16 -13.36 -2.78
C PRO A 78 -16.52 -12.75 -2.45
N MET A 79 -16.67 -12.12 -1.27
CA MET A 79 -17.91 -11.43 -0.90
C MET A 79 -18.17 -10.24 -1.84
N PHE A 80 -17.14 -9.48 -2.20
CA PHE A 80 -17.29 -8.38 -3.16
C PHE A 80 -17.73 -8.85 -4.54
N ILE A 81 -17.17 -9.95 -5.03
CA ILE A 81 -17.50 -10.51 -6.35
C ILE A 81 -18.94 -11.04 -6.40
N ILE A 82 -19.47 -11.55 -5.29
CA ILE A 82 -20.84 -12.08 -5.21
C ILE A 82 -21.88 -10.94 -5.19
N ILE A 83 -21.52 -9.79 -4.62
CA ILE A 83 -22.41 -8.63 -4.49
C ILE A 83 -22.54 -7.85 -5.79
N THR A 84 -21.49 -7.85 -6.63
CA THR A 84 -21.47 -7.23 -7.97
C THR A 84 -22.02 -8.16 -9.03
#